data_AF-A0A1I4FLD6-F1
#
_entry.id   AF-A0A1I4FLD6-F1
#
_cell.length_a   1.000
_cell.length_b   1.000
_cell.length_c   1.000
_cell.angle_alpha   90.00
_cell.angle_beta   90.00
_cell.angle_gamma   90.00
#
_symmetry.space_group_name_H-M   'P 1'
#
loop_
_entity.id
_entity.type
_entity.pdbx_description
1 polymer ?
#
loop_
_entity_poly.entity_id
_entity_poly.type
_entity_poly.pdbx_seq_one_letter_code
_entity_poly.pdbx_strand_id
1 'polypeptide(L)'
;MAYASDSTRLPSTGGPVSLAIRAVEREHDPGRRLLLAAAAALPFIPQPARAAEAHPDAALLALKERWTAMDDAFMRTSSAASELVDIGRPAMPEALFFHDQDHDFGLHLFAKQRADGRLWYVMGAPNRLGRNADELRRPQMRVQTVPVEPGDKVHPGATHITKKVAWPERQARADEIVAAWDGWMADIQAAQDASGYTAMRAEADRLCVAASAIEDEMEAITPRTLDGLVALAAYARRVQADADDEEVKGGMLARAILAVAAVGVA
;
A
#
# COMPACT_ATOMS: atom_id res chain seq x y z
N MET A 1 48.82 -13.12 -2.97
CA MET A 1 49.00 -13.58 -1.57
C MET A 1 47.93 -14.63 -1.29
N ALA A 2 48.26 -15.63 -0.48
CA ALA A 2 47.72 -16.99 -0.48
C ALA A 2 46.25 -17.17 -0.08
N TYR A 3 45.68 -18.29 -0.56
CA TYR A 3 44.48 -18.98 -0.09
C TYR A 3 44.57 -19.34 1.40
N ALA A 4 43.46 -19.20 2.13
CA ALA A 4 43.17 -20.00 3.32
C ALA A 4 41.65 -20.27 3.37
N SER A 5 41.31 -21.49 2.96
CA SER A 5 40.03 -22.16 3.22
C SER A 5 40.05 -22.62 4.67
N ASP A 6 39.04 -22.27 5.46
CA ASP A 6 38.71 -23.06 6.64
C ASP A 6 37.20 -23.30 6.75
N SER A 7 36.88 -24.57 6.95
CA SER A 7 35.62 -25.23 6.70
C SER A 7 35.18 -25.88 8.01
N THR A 8 34.28 -25.24 8.73
CA THR A 8 33.51 -25.89 9.80
C THR A 8 32.08 -25.35 9.84
N ARG A 9 31.22 -25.92 8.99
CA ARG A 9 29.76 -25.81 9.12
C ARG A 9 29.26 -26.81 10.16
N LEU A 10 28.61 -26.31 11.21
CA LEU A 10 27.63 -27.08 11.99
C LEU A 10 26.31 -27.16 11.20
N PRO A 11 25.52 -28.24 11.34
CA PRO A 11 24.22 -28.35 10.69
C PRO A 11 23.24 -27.36 11.34
N SER A 12 22.99 -26.25 10.66
CA SER A 12 21.93 -25.30 11.03
C SER A 12 20.57 -25.96 10.77
N THR A 13 19.86 -26.15 11.87
CA THR A 13 18.49 -26.62 11.98
C THR A 13 17.52 -25.71 11.21
N GLY A 14 16.85 -26.28 10.21
CA GLY A 14 15.52 -25.86 9.77
C GLY A 14 15.47 -24.69 8.76
N GLY A 15 15.75 -24.98 7.49
CA GLY A 15 15.43 -24.07 6.39
C GLY A 15 13.91 -23.91 6.17
N PRO A 16 13.49 -22.93 5.35
CA PRO A 16 12.07 -22.57 5.11
C PRO A 16 11.21 -23.73 4.58
N VAL A 17 11.82 -24.76 3.99
CA VAL A 17 11.15 -26.00 3.57
C VAL A 17 10.65 -26.81 4.77
N SER A 18 11.33 -26.78 5.92
CA SER A 18 10.90 -27.45 7.15
C SER A 18 9.74 -26.71 7.85
N LEU A 19 9.57 -25.40 7.60
CA LEU A 19 8.40 -24.64 8.04
C LEU A 19 7.18 -24.88 7.15
N ALA A 20 7.37 -25.06 5.84
CA ALA A 20 6.30 -25.45 4.92
C ALA A 20 5.77 -26.87 5.22
N ILE A 21 6.65 -27.83 5.55
CA ILE A 21 6.23 -29.18 5.97
C ILE A 21 5.46 -29.13 7.30
N ARG A 22 5.89 -28.31 8.29
CA ARG A 22 5.12 -28.11 9.54
C ARG A 22 3.80 -27.37 9.34
N ALA A 23 3.68 -26.52 8.32
CA ALA A 23 2.42 -25.85 7.96
C ALA A 23 1.43 -26.83 7.32
N VAL A 24 1.91 -27.74 6.47
CA VAL A 24 1.11 -28.83 5.90
C VAL A 24 0.74 -29.87 6.96
N GLU A 25 1.60 -30.15 7.95
CA GLU A 25 1.28 -31.03 9.07
C GLU A 25 0.23 -30.44 10.04
N ARG A 26 0.10 -29.10 10.12
CA ARG A 26 -1.03 -28.44 10.83
C ARG A 26 -2.36 -28.53 10.08
N GLU A 27 -2.33 -28.86 8.78
CA GLU A 27 -3.54 -29.13 7.99
C GLU A 27 -4.17 -30.50 8.32
N HIS A 28 -3.52 -31.29 9.19
CA HIS A 28 -4.04 -32.50 9.82
C HIS A 28 -4.45 -32.27 11.28
N ASP A 29 -5.03 -31.11 11.58
CA ASP A 29 -5.64 -30.83 12.88
C ASP A 29 -6.72 -31.90 13.22
N PRO A 30 -6.52 -32.71 14.28
CA PRO A 30 -7.51 -33.68 14.73
C PRO A 30 -8.86 -33.03 15.09
N GLY A 31 -8.86 -31.73 15.43
CA GLY A 31 -10.08 -30.96 15.71
C GLY A 31 -11.03 -30.86 14.51
N ARG A 32 -10.49 -30.75 13.29
CA ARG A 32 -11.29 -30.66 12.05
C ARG A 32 -11.96 -31.98 11.69
N ARG A 33 -11.29 -33.11 11.98
CA ARG A 33 -11.87 -34.46 11.84
C ARG A 33 -12.94 -34.72 12.90
N LEU A 34 -12.77 -34.20 14.11
CA LEU A 34 -13.77 -34.34 15.18
C LEU A 34 -15.05 -33.53 14.87
N LEU A 35 -14.92 -32.31 14.34
CA LEU A 35 -16.06 -31.50 13.92
C LEU A 35 -16.83 -32.11 12.73
N LEU A 36 -16.12 -32.68 11.75
CA LEU A 36 -16.76 -33.39 10.63
C LEU A 36 -17.38 -34.73 11.05
N ALA A 37 -16.75 -35.46 11.97
CA ALA A 37 -17.30 -36.71 12.50
C ALA A 37 -18.53 -36.50 13.39
N ALA A 38 -18.57 -35.39 14.16
CA ALA A 38 -19.74 -35.00 14.93
C ALA A 38 -20.93 -34.61 14.03
N ALA A 39 -20.66 -33.95 12.89
CA ALA A 39 -21.69 -33.62 11.90
C ALA A 39 -22.25 -34.86 11.18
N ALA A 40 -21.44 -35.90 10.98
CA ALA A 40 -21.84 -37.15 10.32
C ALA A 40 -22.65 -38.12 11.20
N ALA A 41 -22.64 -37.94 12.52
CA ALA A 41 -23.34 -38.81 13.48
C ALA A 41 -24.78 -38.38 13.79
N LEU A 42 -25.26 -37.28 13.20
CA LEU A 42 -26.63 -36.84 13.37
C LEU A 42 -27.56 -37.74 12.53
N PRO A 43 -28.55 -38.42 13.16
CA PRO A 43 -29.50 -39.23 12.41
C PRO A 43 -30.29 -38.33 11.47
N PHE A 44 -30.18 -38.60 10.17
CA PHE A 44 -30.97 -37.95 9.13
C PHE A 44 -32.43 -38.35 9.31
N ILE A 45 -33.21 -37.50 9.98
CA ILE A 45 -34.66 -37.63 10.03
C ILE A 45 -35.17 -37.06 8.70
N PRO A 46 -35.74 -37.89 7.79
CA PRO A 46 -36.33 -37.37 6.56
C PRO A 46 -37.51 -36.46 6.94
N GLN A 47 -37.31 -35.15 6.81
CA GLN A 47 -38.40 -34.20 6.96
C GLN A 47 -39.35 -34.36 5.77
N PRO A 48 -40.68 -34.37 6.01
CA PRO A 48 -41.66 -34.31 4.92
C PRO A 48 -41.42 -33.02 4.12
N ALA A 49 -41.53 -33.10 2.81
CA ALA A 49 -41.39 -31.98 1.88
C ALA A 49 -42.43 -30.88 2.19
N ARG A 50 -42.13 -30.03 3.17
CA ARG A 50 -42.76 -28.73 3.34
C ARG A 50 -42.32 -27.89 2.13
N ALA A 51 -43.26 -27.14 1.57
CA ALA A 51 -42.98 -26.13 0.55
C ALA A 51 -41.68 -25.41 0.94
N ALA A 52 -40.69 -25.42 0.05
CA ALA A 52 -39.32 -25.00 0.37
C ALA A 52 -39.35 -23.66 1.09
N GLU A 53 -39.22 -23.68 2.42
CA GLU A 53 -39.10 -22.48 3.22
C GLU A 53 -37.85 -21.76 2.71
N ALA A 54 -37.98 -20.48 2.40
CA ALA A 54 -36.84 -19.68 1.93
C ALA A 54 -35.68 -19.84 2.92
N HIS A 55 -34.50 -20.19 2.41
CA HIS A 55 -33.33 -20.44 3.23
C HIS A 55 -33.12 -19.28 4.22
N PRO A 56 -32.96 -19.51 5.54
CA PRO A 56 -32.90 -18.43 6.53
C PRO A 56 -31.82 -17.37 6.26
N ASP A 57 -30.74 -17.77 5.58
CA ASP A 57 -29.63 -16.89 5.16
C ASP A 57 -29.61 -16.60 3.64
N ALA A 58 -30.73 -16.77 2.93
CA ALA A 58 -30.78 -16.57 1.47
C ALA A 58 -30.23 -15.20 1.02
N ALA A 59 -30.52 -14.14 1.77
CA ALA A 59 -30.00 -12.80 1.49
C ALA A 59 -28.48 -12.71 1.65
N LEU A 60 -27.92 -13.29 2.72
CA LEU A 60 -26.48 -13.31 2.97
C LEU A 60 -25.74 -14.14 1.92
N LEU A 61 -26.30 -15.27 1.49
CA LEU A 61 -25.74 -16.09 0.42
C LEU A 61 -25.76 -15.36 -0.92
N ALA A 62 -26.84 -14.66 -1.26
CA ALA A 62 -26.92 -13.84 -2.46
C ALA A 62 -25.94 -12.65 -2.44
N LEU A 63 -25.74 -12.02 -1.28
CA LEU A 63 -24.74 -10.96 -1.11
C LEU A 63 -23.33 -11.50 -1.30
N LYS A 64 -23.02 -12.68 -0.75
CA LYS A 64 -21.73 -13.35 -0.96
C LYS A 64 -21.45 -13.57 -2.44
N GLU A 65 -22.41 -14.10 -3.20
CA GLU A 65 -22.24 -14.33 -4.65
C GLU A 65 -21.98 -13.02 -5.40
N ARG A 66 -22.74 -11.95 -5.07
CA ARG A 66 -22.53 -10.61 -5.64
C ARG A 66 -21.16 -10.04 -5.28
N TRP A 67 -20.74 -10.18 -4.03
CA TRP A 67 -19.44 -9.73 -3.56
C TRP A 67 -18.31 -10.47 -4.27
N THR A 68 -18.37 -11.80 -4.38
CA THR A 68 -17.36 -12.58 -5.11
C THR A 68 -17.24 -12.15 -6.57
N ALA A 69 -18.37 -11.95 -7.26
CA ALA A 69 -18.35 -11.46 -8.63
C ALA A 69 -17.74 -10.06 -8.76
N MET A 70 -17.96 -9.18 -7.77
CA MET A 70 -17.44 -7.82 -7.73
C MET A 70 -15.93 -7.80 -7.40
N ASP A 71 -15.48 -8.55 -6.41
CA ASP A 71 -14.07 -8.72 -6.04
C ASP A 71 -13.28 -9.30 -7.23
N ASP A 72 -13.80 -10.34 -7.88
CA ASP A 72 -13.20 -10.91 -9.09
C ASP A 72 -13.09 -9.88 -10.23
N ALA A 73 -14.12 -9.05 -10.43
CA ALA A 73 -14.09 -7.98 -11.42
C ALA A 73 -13.06 -6.91 -11.05
N PHE A 74 -13.00 -6.50 -9.78
CA PHE A 74 -12.03 -5.56 -9.26
C PHE A 74 -10.59 -6.05 -9.46
N MET A 75 -10.31 -7.30 -9.12
CA MET A 75 -8.98 -7.91 -9.26
C MET A 75 -8.53 -8.00 -10.73
N ARG A 76 -9.45 -8.37 -11.64
CA ARG A 76 -9.17 -8.37 -13.08
C ARG A 76 -8.89 -6.96 -13.61
N THR A 77 -9.73 -5.98 -13.26
CA THR A 77 -9.56 -4.59 -13.70
C THR A 77 -8.27 -3.98 -13.14
N SER A 78 -7.95 -4.24 -11.88
CA SER A 78 -6.71 -3.77 -11.24
C SER A 78 -5.46 -4.40 -11.87
N SER A 79 -5.52 -5.69 -12.20
CA SER A 79 -4.45 -6.39 -12.92
C SER A 79 -4.27 -5.81 -14.32
N ALA A 80 -5.36 -5.63 -15.07
CA ALA A 80 -5.32 -5.01 -16.39
C ALA A 80 -4.78 -3.57 -16.34
N ALA A 81 -5.18 -2.76 -15.35
CA ALA A 81 -4.63 -1.42 -15.16
C ALA A 81 -3.11 -1.48 -14.89
N SER A 82 -2.64 -2.44 -14.09
CA SER A 82 -1.21 -2.60 -13.80
C SER A 82 -0.38 -2.93 -15.05
N GLU A 83 -0.95 -3.64 -16.03
CA GLU A 83 -0.29 -3.89 -17.31
C GLU A 83 -0.17 -2.62 -18.19
N LEU A 84 -1.03 -1.62 -17.97
CA LEU A 84 -1.07 -0.37 -18.74
C LEU A 84 -0.17 0.73 -18.17
N VAL A 85 0.18 0.68 -16.88
CA VAL A 85 0.79 1.82 -16.14
C VAL A 85 2.09 2.34 -16.75
N ASP A 86 2.88 1.47 -17.36
CA ASP A 86 4.18 1.79 -17.95
C ASP A 86 4.13 1.93 -19.48
N ILE A 87 2.97 1.71 -20.11
CA ILE A 87 2.83 1.85 -21.57
C ILE A 87 3.01 3.32 -21.95
N GLY A 88 3.99 3.58 -22.83
CA GLY A 88 4.28 4.93 -23.30
C GLY A 88 4.89 5.85 -22.25
N ARG A 89 5.32 5.31 -21.10
CA ARG A 89 5.88 6.12 -20.02
C ARG A 89 7.14 6.86 -20.50
N PRO A 90 7.20 8.20 -20.36
CA PRO A 90 8.34 8.99 -20.80
C PRO A 90 9.59 8.66 -19.98
N ALA A 91 10.74 8.68 -20.64
CA ALA A 91 12.02 8.62 -19.95
C ALA A 91 12.13 9.79 -18.96
N MET A 92 12.74 9.53 -17.82
CA MET A 92 12.93 10.54 -16.80
C MET A 92 13.93 11.61 -17.28
N PRO A 93 13.61 12.91 -17.18
CA PRO A 93 14.53 13.97 -17.58
C PRO A 93 15.82 13.98 -16.76
N GLU A 94 16.96 14.23 -17.42
CA GLU A 94 18.25 14.27 -16.74
C GLU A 94 18.32 15.41 -15.70
N ALA A 95 17.59 16.52 -15.92
CA ALA A 95 17.50 17.63 -14.97
C ALA A 95 16.98 17.23 -13.57
N LEU A 96 16.27 16.11 -13.46
CA LEU A 96 15.78 15.56 -12.18
C LEU A 96 16.86 14.79 -11.41
N PHE A 97 17.98 14.48 -12.03
CA PHE A 97 19.10 13.88 -11.34
C PHE A 97 20.01 14.95 -10.74
N PHE A 98 20.64 14.57 -9.64
CA PHE A 98 21.64 15.39 -8.98
C PHE A 98 22.88 15.53 -9.87
N HIS A 99 23.37 16.75 -10.02
CA HIS A 99 24.64 17.05 -10.67
C HIS A 99 25.66 17.57 -9.66
N ASP A 100 26.96 17.39 -9.92
CA ASP A 100 28.01 17.84 -8.99
C ASP A 100 27.90 19.33 -8.64
N GLN A 101 27.49 20.17 -9.60
CA GLN A 101 27.27 21.61 -9.41
C GLN A 101 26.16 21.92 -8.39
N ASP A 102 25.22 21.01 -8.19
CA ASP A 102 24.13 21.14 -7.23
C ASP A 102 24.66 21.08 -5.76
N HIS A 103 25.90 20.60 -5.55
CA HIS A 103 26.56 20.73 -4.24
C HIS A 103 26.83 22.18 -3.87
N ASP A 104 27.28 23.01 -4.83
CA ASP A 104 27.63 24.41 -4.59
C ASP A 104 26.40 25.24 -4.19
N PHE A 105 25.22 24.81 -4.62
CA PHE A 105 23.93 25.40 -4.26
C PHE A 105 23.31 24.78 -2.99
N GLY A 106 23.91 23.74 -2.42
CA GLY A 106 23.37 23.00 -1.28
C GLY A 106 22.11 22.19 -1.62
N LEU A 107 21.84 21.93 -2.91
CA LEU A 107 20.62 21.25 -3.37
C LEU A 107 20.66 19.74 -3.11
N HIS A 108 21.85 19.16 -2.92
CA HIS A 108 22.01 17.75 -2.51
C HIS A 108 21.19 17.39 -1.25
N LEU A 109 20.90 18.37 -0.39
CA LEU A 109 20.07 18.19 0.82
C LEU A 109 18.60 17.88 0.54
N PHE A 110 18.13 18.08 -0.71
CA PHE A 110 16.76 17.78 -1.14
C PHE A 110 16.68 16.54 -2.04
N ALA A 111 17.83 15.99 -2.46
CA ALA A 111 17.86 14.80 -3.28
C ALA A 111 17.61 13.54 -2.42
N LYS A 112 17.09 12.48 -3.07
CA LYS A 112 16.88 11.16 -2.50
C LYS A 112 17.77 10.15 -3.22
N GLN A 113 18.19 9.09 -2.54
CA GLN A 113 18.91 7.99 -3.18
C GLN A 113 17.91 7.02 -3.85
N ARG A 114 18.15 6.68 -5.11
CA ARG A 114 17.45 5.62 -5.85
C ARG A 114 18.06 4.25 -5.59
N ALA A 115 17.34 3.21 -5.99
CA ALA A 115 17.82 1.83 -5.93
C ALA A 115 19.09 1.58 -6.77
N ASP A 116 19.28 2.34 -7.85
CA ASP A 116 20.47 2.28 -8.72
C ASP A 116 21.67 3.08 -8.16
N GLY A 117 21.54 3.67 -6.97
CA GLY A 117 22.57 4.46 -6.31
C GLY A 117 22.62 5.94 -6.73
N ARG A 118 21.91 6.35 -7.79
CA ARG A 118 21.87 7.76 -8.22
C ARG A 118 21.04 8.61 -7.25
N LEU A 119 21.41 9.89 -7.13
CA LEU A 119 20.63 10.89 -6.41
C LEU A 119 19.68 11.58 -7.40
N TRP A 120 18.45 11.82 -6.97
CA TRP A 120 17.41 12.50 -7.77
C TRP A 120 16.47 13.32 -6.90
N TYR A 121 15.81 14.30 -7.51
CA TYR A 121 14.84 15.17 -6.89
C TYR A 121 13.43 14.58 -7.05
N VAL A 122 12.73 14.39 -5.93
CA VAL A 122 11.37 13.84 -5.89
C VAL A 122 10.49 14.81 -5.12
N MET A 123 9.48 15.36 -5.79
CA MET A 123 8.47 16.23 -5.16
C MET A 123 7.43 15.37 -4.42
N GLY A 124 6.83 15.92 -3.35
CA GLY A 124 5.81 15.24 -2.56
C GLY A 124 6.31 14.13 -1.62
N ALA A 125 7.62 13.85 -1.60
CA ALA A 125 8.20 12.82 -0.73
C ALA A 125 9.42 13.37 0.04
N PRO A 126 9.44 13.28 1.38
CA PRO A 126 10.63 13.65 2.14
C PRO A 126 11.78 12.67 1.89
N ASN A 127 13.01 13.18 1.94
CA ASN A 127 14.22 12.36 1.98
C ASN A 127 14.51 11.89 3.42
N ARG A 128 15.64 11.19 3.61
CA ARG A 128 16.07 10.67 4.92
C ARG A 128 16.30 11.75 5.98
N LEU A 129 16.49 13.00 5.57
CA LEU A 129 16.69 14.15 6.45
C LEU A 129 15.38 14.89 6.75
N GLY A 130 14.24 14.36 6.31
CA GLY A 130 12.93 15.03 6.42
C GLY A 130 12.77 16.25 5.52
N ARG A 131 13.70 16.47 4.58
CA ARG A 131 13.64 17.56 3.59
C ARG A 131 12.88 17.11 2.35
N ASN A 132 12.15 18.03 1.74
CA ASN A 132 11.37 17.74 0.53
C ASN A 132 11.80 18.69 -0.60
N ALA A 133 11.93 18.16 -1.82
CA ALA A 133 12.18 18.96 -3.01
C ALA A 133 11.09 20.00 -3.29
N ASP A 134 9.89 19.88 -2.68
CA ASP A 134 8.87 20.94 -2.71
C ASP A 134 9.38 22.28 -2.14
N GLU A 135 10.40 22.26 -1.28
CA GLU A 135 11.08 23.48 -0.80
C GLU A 135 11.79 24.25 -1.92
N LEU A 136 12.10 23.62 -3.06
CA LEU A 136 12.72 24.25 -4.23
C LEU A 136 11.78 25.26 -4.91
N ARG A 137 10.46 25.13 -4.73
CA ARG A 137 9.48 26.10 -5.25
C ARG A 137 9.50 27.46 -4.53
N ARG A 138 10.18 27.55 -3.39
CA ARG A 138 10.25 28.80 -2.61
C ARG A 138 11.39 29.69 -3.10
N PRO A 139 11.35 31.01 -2.83
CA PRO A 139 12.48 31.89 -3.09
C PRO A 139 13.78 31.38 -2.43
N GLN A 140 14.82 31.17 -3.25
CA GLN A 140 16.11 30.69 -2.81
C GLN A 140 16.95 31.87 -2.30
N MET A 141 17.35 31.79 -1.04
CA MET A 141 18.08 32.84 -0.34
C MET A 141 19.44 32.33 0.09
N ARG A 142 20.45 33.21 0.07
CA ARG A 142 21.75 32.96 0.70
C ARG A 142 22.01 33.95 1.81
N VAL A 143 22.87 33.53 2.71
CA VAL A 143 23.38 34.37 3.78
C VAL A 143 24.63 35.05 3.26
N GLN A 144 24.63 36.39 3.18
CA GLN A 144 25.77 37.17 2.72
C GLN A 144 26.19 38.17 3.80
N THR A 145 27.49 38.22 4.07
CA THR A 145 28.09 39.27 4.89
C THR A 145 28.29 40.51 4.02
N VAL A 146 27.64 41.61 4.41
CA VAL A 146 27.68 42.90 3.71
C VAL A 146 28.14 44.00 4.67
N PRO A 147 28.70 45.10 4.16
CA PRO A 147 29.00 46.28 4.98
C PRO A 147 27.73 46.83 5.64
N VAL A 148 27.88 47.42 6.82
CA VAL A 148 26.79 48.10 7.53
C VAL A 148 26.40 49.37 6.77
N GLU A 149 25.11 49.54 6.47
CA GLU A 149 24.57 50.73 5.81
C GLU A 149 23.94 51.72 6.82
N PRO A 150 23.86 53.02 6.50
CA PRO A 150 23.15 53.99 7.32
C PRO A 150 21.68 53.58 7.51
N GLY A 151 21.30 53.25 8.74
CA GLY A 151 19.94 52.79 9.09
C GLY A 151 19.88 51.33 9.57
N ASP A 152 20.93 50.54 9.39
CA ASP A 152 21.02 49.20 9.95
C ASP A 152 21.14 49.26 11.48
N LYS A 153 20.28 48.51 12.19
CA LYS A 153 20.28 48.44 13.66
C LYS A 153 21.33 47.43 14.13
N VAL A 154 22.55 47.89 14.36
CA VAL A 154 23.70 47.04 14.70
C VAL A 154 24.43 47.55 15.94
N HIS A 155 25.24 46.69 16.56
CA HIS A 155 26.07 47.09 17.70
C HIS A 155 27.06 48.20 17.29
N PRO A 156 27.31 49.21 18.14
CA PRO A 156 28.34 50.22 17.88
C PRO A 156 29.70 49.58 17.55
N GLY A 157 30.29 49.97 16.42
CA GLY A 157 31.57 49.44 15.96
C GLY A 157 31.50 48.19 15.07
N ALA A 158 30.30 47.65 14.79
CA ALA A 158 30.15 46.61 13.78
C ALA A 158 30.45 47.18 12.38
N THR A 159 31.34 46.52 11.64
CA THR A 159 31.70 46.91 10.26
C THR A 159 30.92 46.13 9.21
N HIS A 160 30.40 44.95 9.57
CA HIS A 160 29.66 44.07 8.69
C HIS A 160 28.47 43.44 9.39
N ILE A 161 27.44 43.11 8.61
CA ILE A 161 26.31 42.30 9.06
C ILE A 161 25.95 41.22 8.07
N THR A 162 25.28 40.21 8.60
CA THR A 162 24.80 39.06 7.86
C THR A 162 23.36 39.32 7.43
N LYS A 163 23.12 39.48 6.13
CA LYS A 163 21.77 39.63 5.54
C LYS A 163 21.40 38.38 4.74
N LYS A 164 20.10 38.07 4.71
CA LYS A 164 19.55 37.11 3.74
C LYS A 164 19.30 37.86 2.44
N VAL A 165 19.98 37.45 1.37
CA VAL A 165 19.86 38.05 0.04
C VAL A 165 19.36 37.00 -0.95
N ALA A 166 18.71 37.44 -2.02
CA ALA A 166 18.29 36.55 -3.10
C ALA A 166 19.51 35.82 -3.69
N TRP A 167 19.29 34.58 -4.10
CA TRP A 167 20.31 33.75 -4.73
C TRP A 167 19.85 33.31 -6.13
N PRO A 168 20.01 34.17 -7.15
CA PRO A 168 19.42 33.96 -8.47
C PRO A 168 19.88 32.68 -9.17
N GLU A 169 21.14 32.31 -9.04
CA GLU A 169 21.70 31.12 -9.70
C GLU A 169 21.10 29.84 -9.11
N ARG A 170 20.97 29.79 -7.78
CA ARG A 170 20.29 28.68 -7.09
C ARG A 170 18.80 28.65 -7.43
N GLN A 171 18.15 29.81 -7.54
CA GLN A 171 16.75 29.89 -7.96
C GLN A 171 16.57 29.34 -9.36
N ALA A 172 17.40 29.73 -10.33
CA ALA A 172 17.33 29.24 -11.70
C ALA A 172 17.46 27.71 -11.78
N ARG A 173 18.40 27.13 -11.01
CA ARG A 173 18.55 25.67 -10.94
C ARG A 173 17.36 24.98 -10.27
N ALA A 174 16.82 25.58 -9.19
CA ALA A 174 15.62 25.07 -8.53
C ALA A 174 14.40 25.10 -9.49
N ASP A 175 14.24 26.19 -10.24
CA ASP A 175 13.16 26.35 -11.22
C ASP A 175 13.28 25.34 -12.36
N GLU A 176 14.49 25.06 -12.84
CA GLU A 176 14.74 24.01 -13.84
C GLU A 176 14.29 22.63 -13.34
N ILE A 177 14.68 22.25 -12.12
CA ILE A 177 14.29 20.98 -11.50
C ILE A 177 12.76 20.89 -11.36
N VAL A 178 12.13 21.96 -10.88
CA VAL A 178 10.67 22.03 -10.72
C VAL A 178 9.95 21.92 -12.06
N ALA A 179 10.39 22.67 -13.07
CA ALA A 179 9.80 22.63 -14.41
C ALA A 179 9.95 21.25 -15.06
N ALA A 180 11.11 20.61 -14.91
CA ALA A 180 11.35 19.25 -15.40
C ALA A 180 10.44 18.23 -14.70
N TRP A 181 10.20 18.37 -13.40
CA TRP A 181 9.31 17.49 -12.65
C TRP A 181 7.86 17.66 -13.10
N ASP A 182 7.38 18.90 -13.16
CA ASP A 182 6.01 19.22 -13.55
C ASP A 182 5.72 18.76 -14.98
N GLY A 183 6.67 18.99 -15.91
CA GLY A 183 6.58 18.50 -17.29
C GLY A 183 6.54 16.97 -17.37
N TRP A 184 7.47 16.28 -16.69
CA TRP A 184 7.51 14.82 -16.71
C TRP A 184 6.27 14.17 -16.09
N MET A 185 5.73 14.74 -15.01
CA MET A 185 4.47 14.27 -14.41
C MET A 185 3.28 14.48 -15.35
N ALA A 186 3.23 15.60 -16.07
CA ALA A 186 2.21 15.84 -17.08
C ALA A 186 2.31 14.83 -18.23
N ASP A 187 3.52 14.52 -18.70
CA ASP A 187 3.76 13.53 -19.74
C ASP A 187 3.39 12.10 -19.28
N ILE A 188 3.68 11.74 -18.03
CA ILE A 188 3.22 10.47 -17.43
C ILE A 188 1.70 10.40 -17.45
N GLN A 189 1.02 11.46 -16.99
CA GLN A 189 -0.44 11.49 -16.96
C GLN A 189 -1.02 11.36 -18.37
N ALA A 190 -0.45 12.07 -19.35
CA ALA A 190 -0.86 11.97 -20.74
C ALA A 190 -0.67 10.54 -21.30
N ALA A 191 0.44 9.87 -20.98
CA ALA A 191 0.67 8.48 -21.36
C ALA A 191 -0.32 7.51 -20.70
N GLN A 192 -0.66 7.74 -19.43
CA GLN A 192 -1.66 6.98 -18.69
C GLN A 192 -3.07 7.17 -19.25
N ASP A 193 -3.42 8.39 -19.64
CA ASP A 193 -4.69 8.67 -20.30
C ASP A 193 -4.77 7.99 -21.68
N ALA A 194 -3.68 8.10 -22.46
CA ALA A 194 -3.60 7.52 -23.81
C ALA A 194 -3.61 5.98 -23.82
N SER A 195 -3.01 5.34 -22.81
CA SER A 195 -3.03 3.87 -22.66
C SER A 195 -4.36 3.33 -22.13
N GLY A 196 -5.24 4.21 -21.61
CA GLY A 196 -6.48 3.80 -20.94
C GLY A 196 -6.29 3.41 -19.47
N TYR A 197 -5.07 3.56 -18.91
CA TYR A 197 -4.78 3.30 -17.50
C TYR A 197 -5.73 4.09 -16.59
N THR A 198 -5.89 5.39 -16.82
CA THR A 198 -6.72 6.27 -15.98
C THR A 198 -8.18 5.79 -15.94
N ALA A 199 -8.74 5.42 -17.09
CA ALA A 199 -10.11 4.91 -17.17
C ALA A 199 -10.27 3.56 -16.45
N MET A 200 -9.31 2.64 -16.63
CA MET A 200 -9.31 1.35 -15.93
C MET A 200 -9.14 1.51 -14.43
N ARG A 201 -8.29 2.44 -13.99
CA ARG A 201 -8.12 2.73 -12.56
C ARG A 201 -9.39 3.30 -11.93
N ALA A 202 -10.05 4.24 -12.62
CA ALA A 202 -11.34 4.77 -12.16
C ALA A 202 -12.41 3.68 -12.05
N GLU A 203 -12.44 2.72 -12.98
CA GLU A 203 -13.34 1.58 -12.91
C GLU A 203 -12.99 0.64 -11.75
N ALA A 204 -11.69 0.37 -11.50
CA ALA A 204 -11.26 -0.39 -10.34
C ALA A 204 -11.70 0.29 -9.03
N ASP A 205 -11.49 1.60 -8.89
CA ASP A 205 -11.91 2.35 -7.70
C ASP A 205 -13.43 2.30 -7.52
N ARG A 206 -14.21 2.38 -8.62
CA ARG A 206 -15.68 2.21 -8.58
C ARG A 206 -16.09 0.82 -8.11
N LEU A 207 -15.45 -0.23 -8.61
CA LEU A 207 -15.71 -1.62 -8.21
C LEU A 207 -15.34 -1.85 -6.74
N CYS A 208 -14.24 -1.25 -6.27
CA CYS A 208 -13.84 -1.29 -4.86
C CYS A 208 -14.91 -0.68 -3.95
N VAL A 209 -15.40 0.53 -4.27
CA VAL A 209 -16.48 1.18 -3.50
C VAL A 209 -17.76 0.34 -3.52
N ALA A 210 -18.11 -0.26 -4.66
CA ALA A 210 -19.28 -1.12 -4.77
C ALA A 210 -19.13 -2.42 -3.97
N ALA A 211 -17.92 -3.01 -3.94
CA ALA A 211 -17.62 -4.17 -3.10
C ALA A 211 -17.76 -3.81 -1.62
N SER A 212 -17.16 -2.71 -1.16
CA SER A 212 -17.27 -2.26 0.24
C SER A 212 -18.71 -2.02 0.69
N ALA A 213 -19.58 -1.50 -0.18
CA ALA A 213 -21.01 -1.38 0.16
C ALA A 213 -21.68 -2.74 0.39
N ILE A 214 -21.31 -3.78 -0.36
CA ILE A 214 -21.83 -5.14 -0.15
C ILE A 214 -21.25 -5.74 1.14
N GLU A 215 -20.00 -5.44 1.46
CA GLU A 215 -19.35 -5.85 2.71
C GLU A 215 -20.10 -5.29 3.93
N ASP A 216 -20.41 -4.00 3.93
CA ASP A 216 -21.22 -3.36 4.97
C ASP A 216 -22.60 -4.04 5.11
N GLU A 217 -23.26 -4.39 4.01
CA GLU A 217 -24.53 -5.12 4.02
C GLU A 217 -24.38 -6.54 4.60
N MET A 218 -23.29 -7.26 4.26
CA MET A 218 -23.01 -8.60 4.78
C MET A 218 -22.73 -8.57 6.28
N GLU A 219 -21.96 -7.60 6.77
CA GLU A 219 -21.62 -7.43 8.18
C GLU A 219 -22.84 -7.09 9.05
N ALA A 220 -23.84 -6.43 8.48
CA ALA A 220 -25.10 -6.13 9.15
C ALA A 220 -26.01 -7.36 9.36
N ILE A 221 -25.76 -8.47 8.66
CA ILE A 221 -26.61 -9.67 8.72
C ILE A 221 -26.02 -10.70 9.69
N THR A 222 -26.77 -11.03 10.74
CA THR A 222 -26.43 -12.15 11.61
C THR A 222 -26.76 -13.48 10.92
N PRO A 223 -25.78 -14.37 10.71
CA PRO A 223 -26.01 -15.67 10.10
C PRO A 223 -26.82 -16.58 11.03
N ARG A 224 -27.79 -17.32 10.48
CA ARG A 224 -28.67 -18.23 11.23
C ARG A 224 -28.40 -19.70 10.94
N THR A 225 -27.56 -19.98 9.94
CA THR A 225 -27.21 -21.33 9.48
C THR A 225 -25.69 -21.48 9.35
N LEU A 226 -25.22 -22.73 9.22
CA LEU A 226 -23.82 -23.01 8.94
C LEU A 226 -23.38 -22.41 7.59
N ASP A 227 -24.24 -22.43 6.58
CA ASP A 227 -23.92 -21.88 5.26
C ASP A 227 -23.71 -20.36 5.33
N GLY A 228 -24.51 -19.65 6.13
CA GLY A 228 -24.30 -18.22 6.41
C GLY A 228 -22.99 -17.95 7.16
N LEU A 229 -22.63 -18.79 8.13
CA LEU A 229 -21.35 -18.69 8.83
C LEU A 229 -20.16 -18.94 7.88
N VAL A 230 -20.27 -19.94 7.00
CA VAL A 230 -19.26 -20.24 5.99
C VAL A 230 -19.12 -19.10 4.97
N ALA A 231 -20.23 -18.43 4.62
CA ALA A 231 -20.23 -17.25 3.77
C ALA A 231 -19.40 -16.11 4.39
N LEU A 232 -19.70 -15.71 5.62
CA LEU A 232 -18.97 -14.65 6.32
C LEU A 232 -17.50 -15.04 6.59
N ALA A 233 -17.21 -16.29 6.91
CA ALA A 233 -15.84 -16.74 7.11
C ALA A 233 -15.01 -16.75 5.81
N ALA A 234 -15.63 -16.98 4.65
CA ALA A 234 -14.95 -16.85 3.36
C ALA A 234 -14.60 -15.39 3.06
N TYR A 235 -15.55 -14.47 3.28
CA TYR A 235 -15.34 -13.02 3.19
C TYR A 235 -14.21 -12.55 4.12
N ALA A 236 -14.31 -12.85 5.42
CA ALA A 236 -13.32 -12.40 6.41
C ALA A 236 -11.89 -12.89 6.10
N ARG A 237 -11.73 -14.11 5.58
CA ARG A 237 -10.43 -14.64 5.16
C ARG A 237 -9.84 -13.87 3.98
N ARG A 238 -10.65 -13.42 3.03
CA ARG A 238 -10.19 -12.61 1.89
C ARG A 238 -9.67 -11.26 2.38
N VAL A 239 -10.46 -10.56 3.19
CA VAL A 239 -10.06 -9.27 3.78
C VAL A 239 -8.78 -9.42 4.61
N GLN A 240 -8.66 -10.50 5.38
CA GLN A 240 -7.47 -10.78 6.17
C GLN A 240 -6.21 -11.03 5.32
N ALA A 241 -6.36 -11.60 4.12
CA ALA A 241 -5.25 -11.81 3.19
C ALA A 241 -4.71 -10.48 2.62
N ASP A 242 -5.58 -9.47 2.50
CA ASP A 242 -5.24 -8.16 1.92
C ASP A 242 -4.81 -7.12 2.97
N ALA A 243 -5.12 -7.34 4.25
CA ALA A 243 -4.69 -6.44 5.31
C ALA A 243 -3.17 -6.57 5.53
N ASP A 244 -2.44 -5.46 5.40
CA ASP A 244 -1.04 -5.36 5.87
C ASP A 244 -0.95 -5.17 7.40
N ASP A 245 -2.06 -4.77 8.04
CA ASP A 245 -2.14 -4.46 9.46
C ASP A 245 -2.66 -5.65 10.28
N GLU A 246 -1.88 -6.12 11.27
CA GLU A 246 -2.26 -7.25 12.13
C GLU A 246 -3.44 -6.94 13.06
N GLU A 247 -3.71 -5.68 13.39
CA GLU A 247 -4.79 -5.30 14.32
C GLU A 247 -6.18 -5.49 13.67
N VAL A 248 -6.30 -5.17 12.39
CA VAL A 248 -7.51 -5.38 11.58
C VAL A 248 -7.83 -6.88 11.44
N LYS A 249 -6.80 -7.72 11.34
CA LYS A 249 -6.95 -9.19 11.22
C LYS A 249 -7.59 -9.83 12.45
N GLY A 250 -7.31 -9.31 13.65
CA GLY A 250 -7.79 -9.88 14.91
C GLY A 250 -9.27 -9.62 15.18
N GLY A 251 -9.76 -8.40 14.88
CA GLY A 251 -11.12 -7.97 15.22
C GLY A 251 -12.22 -8.70 14.44
N MET A 252 -12.02 -8.91 13.14
CA MET A 252 -13.03 -9.52 12.26
C MET A 252 -13.15 -11.04 12.51
N LEU A 253 -12.02 -11.73 12.71
CA LEU A 253 -12.01 -13.16 13.04
C LEU A 253 -12.63 -13.43 14.43
N ALA A 254 -12.37 -12.56 15.41
CA ALA A 254 -12.97 -12.68 16.74
C ALA A 254 -14.50 -12.55 16.70
N ARG A 255 -15.04 -11.64 15.90
CA ARG A 255 -16.50 -11.51 15.70
C ARG A 255 -17.11 -12.72 15.01
N ALA A 256 -16.46 -13.27 13.99
CA ALA A 256 -16.90 -14.49 13.33
C ALA A 256 -16.92 -15.69 14.30
N ILE A 257 -15.87 -15.85 15.12
CA ILE A 257 -15.79 -16.91 16.14
C ILE A 257 -16.87 -16.73 17.21
N LEU A 258 -17.10 -15.49 17.68
CA LEU A 258 -18.15 -15.20 18.66
C LEU A 258 -19.56 -15.47 18.11
N ALA A 259 -19.81 -15.20 16.83
CA ALA A 259 -21.07 -15.53 16.17
C ALA A 259 -21.30 -17.05 16.09
N VAL A 260 -20.27 -17.84 15.78
CA VAL A 260 -20.34 -19.32 15.80
C VAL A 260 -20.69 -19.83 17.21
N ALA A 261 -20.09 -19.26 18.25
CA ALA A 261 -20.35 -19.65 19.63
C ALA A 261 -21.80 -19.34 20.07
N ALA A 262 -22.42 -18.29 19.53
CA ALA A 262 -23.80 -17.93 19.84
C ALA A 262 -24.84 -18.84 19.16
N VAL A 263 -24.56 -19.34 17.95
CA VAL A 263 -25.47 -20.24 17.20
C VAL A 263 -25.50 -21.65 17.79
N GLY A 264 -24.42 -22.10 18.43
CA GLY A 264 -24.36 -23.43 19.06
C GLY A 264 -25.07 -23.55 20.42
N VAL A 265 -25.63 -22.47 20.97
CA VAL A 265 -26.21 -22.41 22.33
C VAL A 265 -27.73 -22.20 22.32
N ALA A 266 -28.35 -22.00 21.16
CA ALA A 266 -29.81 -21.83 20.99
C ALA A 266 -30.47 -23.12 20.49
#